data_AF-A2STH3-F1
#
_entry.id   AF-A2STH3-F1
#
_cell.length_a   1.000
_cell.length_b   1.000
_cell.length_c   1.000
_cell.angle_alpha   90.00
_cell.angle_beta   90.00
_cell.angle_gamma   90.00
#
_symmetry.space_group_name_H-M   'P 1'
#
loop_
_entity.id
_entity.type
_entity.pdbx_description
1 polymer ?
#
loop_
_entity_poly.entity_id
_entity_poly.type
_entity_poly.pdbx_seq_one_letter_code
_entity_poly.pdbx_strand_id
1 'polypeptide(L)'
;MTIFNADEIRVALETAFPVPMDEYEDAFYCQLMAGSLNDLAKVYKRRFNETVDEIKAGGLLSEDFVLVLEESQKKEVDIPALRSGLPDLFAEVVHIPAPDAVKLLSNRFIYEAVKTQIGDRIKRYEAVNVDDLEARLPVAERPEYITMKTTPKGYIVKRVIRRRG
;
A
#
# COMPACT_ATOMS: atom_id res chain seq x y z
N MET A 1 22.04 8.04 12.08
CA MET A 1 20.99 8.14 11.05
C MET A 1 21.71 8.04 9.72
N THR A 2 21.61 6.94 9.00
CA THR A 2 22.12 6.89 7.62
C THR A 2 21.17 7.77 6.83
N ILE A 3 21.62 8.97 6.48
CA ILE A 3 20.87 9.90 5.67
C ILE A 3 20.88 9.29 4.26
N PHE A 4 19.74 8.79 3.82
CA PHE A 4 19.56 8.39 2.42
C PHE A 4 19.61 9.66 1.58
N ASN A 5 20.69 9.87 0.83
CA ASN A 5 20.81 10.99 -0.10
C ASN A 5 20.51 10.49 -1.51
N ALA A 6 19.30 10.79 -2.00
CA ALA A 6 18.89 10.42 -3.35
C ALA A 6 19.79 11.03 -4.44
N ASP A 7 20.34 12.23 -4.20
CA ASP A 7 21.22 12.90 -5.16
C ASP A 7 22.58 12.21 -5.27
N GLU A 8 23.15 11.72 -4.15
CA GLU A 8 24.40 10.95 -4.19
C GLU A 8 24.23 9.63 -4.94
N ILE A 9 23.10 8.95 -4.73
CA ILE A 9 22.78 7.71 -5.45
C ILE A 9 22.58 8.01 -6.94
N ARG A 10 21.86 9.08 -7.28
CA ARG A 10 21.66 9.51 -8.66
C ARG A 10 23.00 9.79 -9.34
N VAL A 11 23.87 10.59 -8.72
CA VAL A 11 25.20 10.90 -9.26
C VAL A 11 26.05 9.63 -9.44
N ALA A 12 26.03 8.71 -8.47
CA ALA A 12 26.76 7.44 -8.59
C ALA A 12 26.23 6.58 -9.74
N LEU A 13 24.91 6.54 -9.94
CA LEU A 13 24.28 5.82 -11.04
C LEU A 13 24.59 6.46 -12.40
N GLU A 14 24.49 7.79 -12.51
CA GLU A 14 24.84 8.54 -13.73
C GLU A 14 26.34 8.44 -14.08
N THR A 15 27.20 8.30 -13.07
CA THR A 15 28.64 8.05 -13.29
C THR A 15 28.89 6.64 -13.83
N ALA A 16 28.19 5.63 -13.29
CA ALA A 16 28.35 4.24 -13.70
C ALA A 16 27.65 3.93 -15.04
N PHE A 17 26.56 4.66 -15.32
CA PHE A 17 25.72 4.53 -16.49
C PHE A 17 25.44 5.94 -17.04
N PRO A 18 26.29 6.43 -17.97
CA PRO A 18 26.21 7.80 -18.47
C PRO A 18 24.84 8.11 -19.09
N VAL A 19 24.33 9.31 -18.83
CA VAL A 19 23.10 9.81 -19.43
C VAL A 19 23.28 9.93 -20.96
N PRO A 20 22.30 9.51 -21.77
CA PRO A 20 22.37 9.65 -23.22
C PRO A 20 22.32 11.12 -23.71
N MET A 21 22.52 11.35 -25.01
CA MET A 21 22.83 12.68 -25.56
C MET A 21 21.62 13.58 -25.84
N ASP A 22 20.40 13.03 -25.92
CA ASP A 22 19.17 13.80 -26.17
C ASP A 22 18.07 13.59 -25.11
N GLU A 23 17.04 14.46 -25.13
CA GLU A 23 15.99 14.48 -24.11
C GLU A 23 15.07 13.24 -24.13
N TYR A 24 14.87 12.60 -25.28
CA TYR A 24 14.06 11.39 -25.39
C TYR A 24 14.82 10.17 -24.86
N GLU A 25 16.12 10.10 -25.17
CA GLU A 25 16.99 9.07 -24.63
C GLU A 25 17.17 9.21 -23.10
N ASP A 26 17.26 10.44 -22.57
CA ASP A 26 17.26 10.70 -21.12
C ASP A 26 15.96 10.26 -20.44
N ALA A 27 14.80 10.60 -21.03
CA ALA A 27 13.51 10.16 -20.51
C ALA A 27 13.38 8.62 -20.50
N PHE A 28 13.83 7.96 -21.58
CA PHE A 28 13.84 6.50 -21.66
C PHE A 28 14.81 5.86 -20.66
N TYR A 29 16.00 6.44 -20.49
CA TYR A 29 16.99 6.03 -19.50
C TYR A 29 16.44 6.12 -18.07
N CYS A 30 15.79 7.23 -17.71
CA CYS A 30 15.11 7.40 -16.43
C CYS A 30 14.03 6.33 -16.20
N GLN A 31 13.23 6.02 -17.21
CA GLN A 31 12.22 4.97 -17.14
C GLN A 31 12.84 3.60 -16.85
N LEU A 32 13.91 3.24 -17.56
CA LEU A 32 14.61 1.97 -17.35
C LEU A 32 15.23 1.89 -15.96
N MET A 33 15.93 2.95 -15.53
CA MET A 33 16.59 2.99 -14.22
C MET A 33 15.57 2.86 -13.08
N ALA A 34 14.43 3.54 -13.18
CA ALA A 34 13.34 3.40 -12.22
C ALA A 34 12.80 1.95 -12.15
N GLY A 35 12.67 1.30 -13.31
CA GLY A 35 12.29 -0.12 -13.39
C GLY A 35 13.31 -1.02 -12.67
N SER A 36 14.60 -0.87 -13.00
CA SER A 36 15.67 -1.67 -12.41
C SER A 36 15.82 -1.47 -10.90
N LEU A 37 15.71 -0.24 -10.40
CA LEU A 37 15.76 0.05 -8.96
C LEU A 37 14.57 -0.58 -8.23
N ASN A 38 13.38 -0.58 -8.84
CA ASN A 38 12.21 -1.27 -8.28
C ASN A 38 12.42 -2.79 -8.20
N ASP A 39 13.02 -3.40 -9.22
CA ASP A 39 13.31 -4.84 -9.20
C ASP A 39 14.40 -5.18 -8.17
N LEU A 40 15.44 -4.36 -8.05
CA LEU A 40 16.45 -4.50 -7.02
C LEU A 40 15.85 -4.37 -5.61
N ALA A 41 14.94 -3.41 -5.40
CA ALA A 41 14.22 -3.25 -4.16
C ALA A 41 13.41 -4.50 -3.79
N LYS A 42 12.77 -5.17 -4.77
CA LYS A 42 12.08 -6.45 -4.55
C LYS A 42 13.04 -7.56 -4.09
N VAL A 43 14.24 -7.64 -4.67
CA VAL A 43 15.27 -8.61 -4.28
C VAL A 43 15.70 -8.40 -2.83
N TYR A 44 16.03 -7.16 -2.45
CA TYR A 44 16.42 -6.86 -1.07
C TYR A 44 15.27 -7.05 -0.09
N LYS A 45 14.02 -6.76 -0.49
CA LYS A 45 12.84 -7.05 0.32
C LYS A 45 12.68 -8.56 0.58
N ARG A 46 12.90 -9.39 -0.44
CA ARG A 46 12.88 -10.85 -0.27
C ARG A 46 13.96 -11.32 0.68
N ARG A 47 15.21 -10.89 0.45
CA ARG A 47 16.34 -11.20 1.32
C ARG A 47 16.10 -10.77 2.78
N PHE A 48 15.54 -9.58 2.97
CA PHE A 48 15.16 -9.10 4.29
C PHE A 48 14.16 -10.05 4.97
N ASN A 49 13.11 -10.47 4.27
CA ASN A 49 12.13 -11.40 4.82
C ASN A 49 12.75 -12.77 5.15
N GLU A 50 13.62 -13.30 4.29
CA GLU A 50 14.35 -14.54 4.55
C GLU A 50 15.18 -14.43 5.84
N THR A 51 15.91 -13.32 6.01
CA THR A 51 16.67 -13.04 7.25
C THR A 51 15.75 -12.90 8.48
N VAL A 52 14.57 -12.29 8.32
CA VAL A 52 13.58 -12.22 9.40
C VAL A 52 13.10 -13.61 9.82
N ASP A 53 12.82 -14.47 8.85
CA ASP A 53 12.38 -15.84 9.12
C ASP A 53 13.48 -16.64 9.84
N GLU A 54 14.75 -16.47 9.45
CA GLU A 54 15.91 -17.05 10.14
C GLU A 54 16.04 -16.54 11.59
N ILE A 55 15.93 -15.22 11.81
CA ILE A 55 15.97 -14.62 13.16
C ILE A 55 14.88 -15.22 14.04
N LYS A 56 13.67 -15.37 13.51
CA LYS A 56 12.54 -15.93 14.25
C LYS A 56 12.70 -17.43 14.52
N ALA A 57 13.13 -18.20 13.51
CA ALA A 57 13.34 -19.63 13.65
C ALA A 57 14.47 -19.96 14.64
N GLY A 58 15.55 -19.16 14.64
CA GLY A 58 16.69 -19.30 15.53
C GLY A 58 16.53 -18.64 16.91
N GLY A 59 15.45 -17.89 17.13
CA GLY A 59 15.27 -17.11 18.37
C GLY A 59 16.39 -16.09 18.62
N LEU A 60 16.97 -15.53 17.54
CA LEU A 60 18.14 -14.67 17.64
C LEU A 60 17.78 -13.34 18.31
N LEU A 61 18.57 -12.95 19.31
CA LEU A 61 18.44 -11.69 20.03
C LEU A 61 19.65 -10.81 19.75
N SER A 62 19.42 -9.50 19.69
CA SER A 62 20.48 -8.50 19.56
C SER A 62 20.32 -7.44 20.64
N GLU A 63 21.43 -7.03 21.24
CA GLU A 63 21.42 -5.91 22.20
C GLU A 63 21.25 -4.54 21.54
N ASP A 64 21.54 -4.46 20.24
CA ASP A 64 21.58 -3.21 19.49
C ASP A 64 20.39 -3.04 18.55
N PHE A 65 19.66 -4.13 18.27
CA PHE A 65 18.57 -4.16 17.32
C PHE A 65 17.37 -4.95 17.83
N VAL A 66 16.17 -4.44 17.53
CA VAL A 66 14.91 -5.11 17.81
C VAL A 66 14.11 -5.28 16.53
N LEU A 67 13.58 -6.50 16.33
CA LEU A 67 12.65 -6.82 15.27
C LEU A 67 11.23 -6.47 15.73
N VAL A 68 10.54 -5.60 14.99
CA VAL A 68 9.19 -5.12 15.33
C VAL A 68 8.27 -5.40 14.17
N LEU A 69 7.10 -5.99 14.45
CA LEU A 69 6.04 -6.09 13.45
C LEU A 69 5.38 -4.71 13.32
N GLU A 70 5.50 -4.09 12.15
CA GLU A 70 4.78 -2.86 11.85
C GLU A 70 3.35 -3.19 11.43
N GLU A 71 2.41 -2.45 12.01
CA GLU A 71 1.00 -2.51 11.67
C GLU A 71 0.57 -1.20 11.03
N SER A 72 -0.23 -1.30 9.98
CA SER A 72 -0.91 -0.17 9.37
C SER A 72 -2.33 -0.16 9.87
N GLN A 73 -2.76 0.98 10.41
CA GLN A 73 -4.19 1.25 10.61
C GLN A 73 -4.75 1.85 9.34
N LYS A 74 -5.83 1.27 8.83
CA LYS A 74 -6.59 1.81 7.72
C LYS A 74 -8.05 1.89 8.12
N LYS A 75 -8.69 2.98 7.73
CA LYS A 75 -10.14 3.13 7.84
C LYS A 75 -10.79 2.25 6.78
N GLU A 76 -11.76 1.44 7.18
CA GLU A 76 -12.60 0.62 6.31
C GLU A 76 -14.05 1.08 6.49
N VAL A 77 -14.72 1.38 5.39
CA VAL A 77 -16.11 1.83 5.41
C VAL A 77 -17.03 0.62 5.32
N ASP A 78 -18.00 0.53 6.23
CA ASP A 78 -19.10 -0.44 6.15
C ASP A 78 -20.10 0.05 5.08
N ILE A 79 -19.84 -0.38 3.85
CA ILE A 79 -20.66 -0.04 2.69
C ILE A 79 -22.11 -0.52 2.82
N PRO A 80 -22.40 -1.76 3.28
CA PRO A 80 -23.76 -2.18 3.58
C PRO A 80 -24.49 -1.26 4.56
N ALA A 81 -23.87 -0.91 5.69
CA ALA A 81 -24.46 -0.04 6.69
C ALA A 81 -24.70 1.37 6.13
N LEU A 82 -23.70 1.93 5.42
CA LEU A 82 -23.80 3.28 4.84
C LEU A 82 -24.90 3.35 3.78
N ARG A 83 -25.02 2.32 2.93
CA ARG A 83 -26.06 2.24 1.90
C ARG A 83 -27.46 2.12 2.51
N SER A 84 -27.63 1.36 3.59
CA SER A 84 -28.95 1.20 4.22
C SER A 84 -29.34 2.36 5.13
N GLY A 85 -28.38 2.95 5.83
CA GLY A 85 -28.60 4.04 6.79
C GLY A 85 -28.67 5.41 6.15
N LEU A 86 -27.78 5.70 5.18
CA LEU A 86 -27.64 7.02 4.55
C LEU A 86 -27.52 6.89 3.01
N PRO A 87 -28.59 6.45 2.33
CA PRO A 87 -28.55 6.16 0.89
C PRO A 87 -28.21 7.37 0.02
N ASP A 88 -28.68 8.56 0.39
CA ASP A 88 -28.41 9.80 -0.35
C ASP A 88 -26.93 10.20 -0.24
N LEU A 89 -26.37 10.15 0.97
CA LEU A 89 -24.94 10.41 1.20
C LEU A 89 -24.08 9.38 0.48
N PHE A 90 -24.46 8.10 0.52
CA PHE A 90 -23.75 7.02 -0.18
C PHE A 90 -23.65 7.27 -1.69
N ALA A 91 -24.72 7.73 -2.33
CA ALA A 91 -24.74 8.03 -3.77
C ALA A 91 -23.77 9.17 -4.14
N GLU A 92 -23.49 10.09 -3.22
CA GLU A 92 -22.59 11.23 -3.43
C GLU A 92 -21.12 10.92 -3.18
N VAL A 93 -20.80 9.96 -2.29
CA VAL A 93 -19.41 9.66 -1.88
C VAL A 93 -18.82 8.40 -2.53
N VAL A 94 -19.63 7.63 -3.27
CA VAL A 94 -19.18 6.47 -4.04
C VAL A 94 -18.37 6.92 -5.27
N HIS A 95 -17.08 6.60 -5.29
CA HIS A 95 -16.19 6.93 -6.41
C HIS A 95 -16.24 5.87 -7.52
N ILE A 96 -16.52 4.60 -7.18
CA ILE A 96 -16.72 3.53 -8.16
C ILE A 96 -18.11 2.93 -7.94
N PRO A 97 -19.12 3.34 -8.71
CA PRO A 97 -20.44 2.73 -8.62
C PRO A 97 -20.40 1.30 -9.16
N ALA A 98 -21.22 0.40 -8.58
CA ALA A 98 -21.28 -1.01 -8.97
C ALA A 98 -21.31 -1.31 -10.49
N PRO A 99 -22.00 -0.51 -11.35
CA PRO A 99 -22.01 -0.72 -12.80
C PRO A 99 -20.64 -0.54 -13.48
N ASP A 100 -19.75 0.28 -12.92
CA ASP A 100 -18.42 0.54 -13.48
C ASP A 100 -17.35 -0.37 -12.86
N ALA A 101 -17.53 -0.81 -11.62
CA ALA A 101 -16.75 -1.91 -11.03
C ALA A 101 -16.87 -3.21 -11.84
N VAL A 102 -18.05 -3.47 -12.42
CA VAL A 102 -18.30 -4.58 -13.35
C VAL A 102 -17.38 -4.53 -14.56
N LYS A 103 -17.20 -3.37 -15.19
CA LYS A 103 -16.35 -3.19 -16.38
C LYS A 103 -14.86 -3.40 -16.08
N LEU A 104 -14.41 -2.91 -14.92
CA LEU A 104 -13.03 -3.08 -14.44
C LEU A 104 -12.68 -4.55 -14.17
N LEU A 105 -13.64 -5.33 -13.68
CA LEU A 105 -13.48 -6.77 -13.41
C LEU A 105 -13.59 -7.63 -14.66
N SER A 106 -14.47 -7.30 -15.60
CA SER A 106 -14.66 -8.05 -16.85
C SER A 106 -13.41 -8.07 -17.75
N ASN A 107 -12.55 -7.06 -17.68
CA ASN A 107 -11.26 -7.06 -18.40
C ASN A 107 -10.25 -8.06 -17.84
N ARG A 108 -10.48 -8.64 -16.64
CA ARG A 108 -9.50 -9.47 -15.93
C ARG A 108 -9.87 -10.96 -15.85
N PHE A 109 -10.55 -11.48 -16.88
CA PHE A 109 -10.95 -12.89 -17.04
C PHE A 109 -12.11 -13.36 -16.13
N ILE A 110 -13.03 -14.14 -16.72
CA ILE A 110 -14.10 -14.97 -16.11
C ILE A 110 -15.41 -14.28 -15.68
N TYR A 111 -16.16 -13.69 -16.63
CA TYR A 111 -17.45 -13.03 -16.34
C TYR A 111 -18.67 -13.98 -16.32
N GLU A 112 -18.80 -14.86 -17.31
CA GLU A 112 -20.00 -15.71 -17.47
C GLU A 112 -20.06 -16.86 -16.43
N ALA A 113 -18.93 -17.48 -16.10
CA ALA A 113 -18.91 -18.66 -15.22
C ALA A 113 -18.96 -18.34 -13.71
N VAL A 114 -18.76 -17.08 -13.33
CA VAL A 114 -18.52 -16.69 -11.92
C VAL A 114 -19.49 -15.59 -11.47
N LYS A 115 -20.46 -15.20 -12.32
CA LYS A 115 -21.42 -14.10 -12.10
C LYS A 115 -22.08 -14.11 -10.71
N THR A 116 -22.47 -15.28 -10.20
CA THR A 116 -23.05 -15.46 -8.86
C THR A 116 -22.03 -15.27 -7.73
N GLN A 117 -20.78 -15.71 -7.90
CA GLN A 117 -19.67 -15.47 -6.96
C GLN A 117 -19.08 -14.05 -7.06
N ILE A 118 -19.24 -13.38 -8.21
CA ILE A 118 -18.78 -12.02 -8.48
C ILE A 118 -19.72 -10.98 -7.87
N GLY A 119 -21.03 -11.24 -7.76
CA GLY A 119 -21.98 -10.31 -7.12
C GLY A 119 -21.54 -9.92 -5.69
N ASP A 120 -21.07 -10.88 -4.91
CA ASP A 120 -20.51 -10.64 -3.57
C ASP A 120 -19.14 -9.94 -3.60
N ARG A 121 -18.38 -10.07 -4.69
CA ARG A 121 -17.11 -9.34 -4.89
C ARG A 121 -17.35 -7.91 -5.36
N ILE A 122 -18.32 -7.63 -6.23
CA ILE A 122 -18.64 -6.28 -6.72
C ILE A 122 -19.05 -5.37 -5.55
N LYS A 123 -19.82 -5.88 -4.58
CA LYS A 123 -20.11 -5.17 -3.31
C LYS A 123 -18.85 -4.80 -2.51
N ARG A 124 -17.73 -5.50 -2.71
CA ARG A 124 -16.42 -5.21 -2.11
C ARG A 124 -15.53 -4.29 -2.96
N TYR A 125 -15.95 -3.96 -4.18
CA TYR A 125 -15.23 -3.07 -5.10
C TYR A 125 -15.81 -1.66 -5.16
N GLU A 126 -16.98 -1.43 -4.57
CA GLU A 126 -17.42 -0.07 -4.29
C GLU A 126 -16.41 0.56 -3.34
N ALA A 127 -15.79 1.64 -3.79
CA ALA A 127 -14.85 2.41 -2.99
C ALA A 127 -15.53 3.73 -2.65
N VAL A 128 -15.73 3.95 -1.36
CA VAL A 128 -16.17 5.23 -0.81
C VAL A 128 -14.92 6.05 -0.52
N ASN A 129 -14.93 7.32 -0.93
CA ASN A 129 -13.89 8.24 -0.48
C ASN A 129 -14.08 8.52 1.03
N VAL A 130 -13.16 7.99 1.85
CA VAL A 130 -13.24 8.11 3.31
C VAL A 130 -13.14 9.56 3.76
N ASP A 131 -12.35 10.38 3.08
CA ASP A 131 -12.16 11.79 3.43
C ASP A 131 -13.44 12.58 3.16
N ASP A 132 -14.13 12.31 2.04
CA ASP A 132 -15.42 12.93 1.70
C ASP A 132 -16.53 12.48 2.64
N LEU A 133 -16.54 11.19 3.02
CA LEU A 133 -17.49 10.66 4.00
C LEU A 133 -17.30 11.33 5.37
N GLU A 134 -16.06 11.46 5.85
CA GLU A 134 -15.78 12.12 7.13
C GLU A 134 -16.11 13.61 7.13
N ALA A 135 -15.94 14.30 6.00
CA ALA A 135 -16.28 15.71 5.87
C ALA A 135 -17.79 15.98 6.01
N ARG A 136 -18.62 14.99 5.65
CA ARG A 136 -20.08 15.11 5.64
C ARG A 136 -20.76 14.41 6.82
N LEU A 137 -20.08 13.45 7.46
CA LEU A 137 -20.61 12.68 8.58
C LEU A 137 -20.18 13.26 9.94
N PRO A 138 -21.11 13.56 10.85
CA PRO A 138 -20.80 14.00 12.21
C PRO A 138 -19.88 13.01 12.93
N VAL A 139 -18.92 13.52 13.72
CA VAL A 139 -17.91 12.68 14.39
C VAL A 139 -18.53 11.58 15.26
N ALA A 140 -19.68 11.86 15.88
CA ALA A 140 -20.40 10.90 16.72
C ALA A 140 -20.99 9.71 15.95
N GLU A 141 -21.32 9.89 14.67
CA GLU A 141 -21.96 8.87 13.82
C GLU A 141 -20.92 8.06 13.03
N ARG A 142 -19.68 8.54 12.90
CA ARG A 142 -18.59 7.85 12.19
C ARG A 142 -18.36 6.40 12.61
N PRO A 143 -18.41 6.03 13.91
CA PRO A 143 -18.19 4.64 14.32
C PRO A 143 -19.24 3.65 13.79
N GLU A 144 -20.42 4.12 13.38
CA GLU A 144 -21.47 3.27 12.81
C GLU A 144 -21.16 2.84 11.37
N TYR A 145 -20.30 3.59 10.66
CA TYR A 145 -20.02 3.41 9.24
C TYR A 145 -18.53 3.26 8.91
N ILE A 146 -17.63 3.62 9.82
CA ILE A 146 -16.17 3.57 9.62
C ILE A 146 -15.55 2.78 10.76
N THR A 147 -14.86 1.71 10.39
CA THR A 147 -14.09 0.89 11.33
C THR A 147 -12.60 1.07 11.10
N MET A 148 -11.82 1.02 12.17
CA MET A 148 -10.36 0.98 12.07
C MET A 148 -9.92 -0.47 11.97
N LYS A 149 -9.27 -0.81 10.86
CA LYS A 149 -8.67 -2.12 10.67
C LYS A 149 -7.17 -2.03 10.73
N THR A 150 -6.62 -2.79 11.65
CA THR A 150 -5.19 -2.99 11.78
C THR A 150 -4.78 -4.13 10.85
N THR A 151 -3.84 -3.85 9.95
CA THR A 151 -3.27 -4.85 9.03
C THR A 151 -1.76 -4.92 9.21
N PRO A 152 -1.17 -6.12 9.30
CA PRO A 152 0.27 -6.25 9.37
C PRO A 152 0.89 -5.76 8.06
N LYS A 153 1.82 -4.80 8.15
CA LYS A 153 2.55 -4.23 7.02
C LYS A 153 3.83 -5.00 6.73
N GLY A 154 4.39 -5.65 7.75
CA GLY A 154 5.60 -6.44 7.69
C GLY A 154 6.53 -6.12 8.87
N TYR A 155 7.62 -6.87 8.98
CA TYR A 155 8.62 -6.61 10.00
C TYR A 155 9.54 -5.46 9.61
N ILE A 156 10.03 -4.75 10.61
CA ILE A 156 11.12 -3.78 10.49
C ILE A 156 12.14 -4.00 11.59
N VAL A 157 13.37 -3.54 11.37
CA VAL A 157 14.44 -3.58 12.36
C VAL A 157 14.71 -2.18 12.87
N LYS A 158 14.62 -1.98 14.19
CA LYS A 158 14.92 -0.70 14.84
C LYS A 158 16.20 -0.83 15.67
N ARG A 159 17.01 0.22 15.70
CA ARG A 159 18.12 0.32 16.65
C ARG A 159 17.60 0.59 18.05
N VAL A 160 18.17 -0.08 19.05
CA VAL A 160 17.90 0.20 20.46
C VAL A 160 18.57 1.52 20.83
N ILE A 161 17.78 2.53 21.20
CA ILE A 161 18.31 3.81 21.66
C ILE A 161 18.71 3.64 23.13
N ARG A 162 19.99 3.38 23.40
CA ARG A 162 20.52 3.42 24.77
C ARG A 162 20.54 4.89 25.23
N ARG A 163 19.68 5.25 26.19
CA ARG A 163 19.83 6.53 26.92
C ARG A 163 21.16 6.44 27.66
N ARG A 164 22.13 7.29 27.30
CA ARG A 164 23.34 7.47 28.11
C ARG A 164 22.90 7.98 29.48
N GLY A 165 23.16 7.18 30.52
CA GLY A 165 23.07 7.62 31.91
C GLY A 165 24.24 8.52 32.28
#